data_AF-A0A4Q4CW64-F1
#
_entry.id   AF-A0A4Q4CW64-F1
#
_cell.length_a   1.000
_cell.length_b   1.000
_cell.length_c   1.000
_cell.angle_alpha   90.00
_cell.angle_beta   90.00
_cell.angle_gamma   90.00
#
_symmetry.space_group_name_H-M   'P 1'
#
loop_
_entity.id
_entity.type
_entity.pdbx_description
1 polymer ?
#
loop_
_entity_poly.entity_id
_entity_poly.type
_entity_poly.pdbx_seq_one_letter_code
_entity_poly.pdbx_strand_id
1 'polypeptide(L)'
;MSAVADRLAALGLSVPPVAKPVAAYVPALAHGGFVFTSGQLPFVDGVLVATGKVGGEVGAEEAYELARIAALNAVAAVGSVVDLDDVVQVVKVGVFVASASGFTGQPGVANG
;
A
#
# COMPACT_ATOMS: atom_id res chain seq x y z
N MET A 1 8.98 21.10 -3.18
CA MET A 1 8.39 19.81 -2.77
C MET A 1 7.18 19.58 -3.64
N SER A 2 6.87 18.32 -3.95
CA SER A 2 5.70 17.98 -4.77
C SER A 2 4.42 18.18 -3.97
N ALA A 3 3.30 18.44 -4.64
CA ALA A 3 2.01 18.63 -3.97
C ALA A 3 1.58 17.37 -3.20
N VAL A 4 1.92 16.19 -3.73
CA VAL A 4 1.71 14.92 -3.04
C VAL A 4 2.58 14.80 -1.79
N ALA A 5 3.86 15.19 -1.84
CA ALA A 5 4.75 15.13 -0.67
C ALA A 5 4.27 16.05 0.46
N ASP A 6 3.80 17.26 0.13
CA ASP A 6 3.30 18.20 1.14
C ASP A 6 2.02 17.67 1.83
N ARG A 7 1.12 17.01 1.08
CA ARG A 7 -0.08 16.38 1.64
C ARG A 7 0.27 15.20 2.56
N LEU A 8 1.24 14.38 2.16
CA LEU A 8 1.73 13.29 3.02
C LEU A 8 2.35 13.87 4.30
N ALA A 9 3.18 14.90 4.19
CA ALA A 9 3.80 15.55 5.34
C ALA A 9 2.77 16.15 6.31
N ALA A 10 1.68 16.74 5.81
CA ALA A 10 0.57 17.23 6.64
C ALA A 10 -0.14 16.10 7.42
N LEU A 11 -0.04 14.85 6.96
CA LEU A 11 -0.53 13.65 7.65
C LEU A 11 0.55 12.98 8.53
N GLY A 12 1.73 13.58 8.66
CA GLY A 12 2.87 12.99 9.37
C GLY A 12 3.51 11.82 8.63
N LEU A 13 3.30 11.71 7.32
CA LEU A 13 3.81 10.64 6.46
C LEU A 13 4.86 11.17 5.49
N SER A 14 5.68 10.25 4.97
CA SER A 14 6.58 10.49 3.85
C SER A 14 6.50 9.32 2.87
N VAL A 15 6.92 9.54 1.62
CA VAL A 15 7.03 8.43 0.66
C VAL A 15 8.21 7.54 1.08
N PRO A 16 7.98 6.25 1.39
CA PRO A 16 9.05 5.35 1.80
C PRO A 16 9.92 4.96 0.59
N PRO A 17 11.12 4.41 0.84
CA PRO A 17 11.87 3.73 -0.20
C PRO A 17 11.04 2.59 -0.81
N VAL A 18 11.14 2.41 -2.13
CA VAL A 18 10.44 1.34 -2.84
C VAL A 18 10.92 -0.01 -2.32
N ALA A 19 9.97 -0.85 -1.86
CA ALA A 19 10.29 -2.21 -1.42
C ALA A 19 10.93 -3.01 -2.56
N LYS A 20 11.98 -3.77 -2.24
CA LYS A 20 12.59 -4.68 -3.22
C LYS A 20 11.57 -5.77 -3.58
N PRO A 21 11.40 -6.11 -4.88
CA PRO A 21 10.56 -7.23 -5.28
C PRO A 21 10.96 -8.53 -4.58
N VAL A 22 9.97 -9.32 -4.16
CA VAL A 22 10.17 -10.60 -3.48
C VAL A 22 10.47 -11.74 -4.48
N ALA A 23 10.20 -11.51 -5.77
CA ALA A 23 10.44 -12.45 -6.86
C ALA A 23 10.72 -11.72 -8.19
N ALA A 24 10.72 -12.44 -9.30
CA ALA A 24 10.99 -11.91 -10.65
C ALA A 24 9.80 -11.12 -11.23
N TYR A 25 9.48 -9.97 -10.61
CA TYR A 25 8.49 -9.00 -11.09
C TYR A 25 8.92 -7.56 -10.71
N VAL A 26 8.29 -6.55 -11.32
CA VAL A 26 8.56 -5.13 -11.02
C VAL A 26 7.51 -4.55 -10.06
N PRO A 27 7.86 -3.58 -9.19
CA PRO A 27 6.92 -3.00 -8.22
C PRO A 27 5.72 -2.32 -8.88
N ALA A 28 5.94 -1.66 -10.02
CA ALA A 28 4.93 -1.05 -10.85
C ALA A 28 5.36 -0.99 -12.32
N LEU A 29 4.39 -0.79 -13.22
CA LEU A 29 4.61 -0.58 -14.64
C LEU A 29 3.66 0.50 -15.16
N ALA A 30 4.19 1.50 -15.86
CA ALA A 30 3.40 2.47 -16.62
C ALA A 30 3.12 1.93 -18.04
N HIS A 31 1.85 1.82 -18.41
CA HIS A 31 1.43 1.37 -19.74
C HIS A 31 0.06 1.94 -20.12
N GLY A 32 -0.07 2.45 -21.34
CA GLY A 32 -1.36 2.88 -21.90
C GLY A 32 -2.04 4.01 -21.11
N GLY A 33 -1.27 4.89 -20.46
CA GLY A 33 -1.81 5.98 -19.63
C GLY A 33 -2.20 5.56 -18.19
N PHE A 34 -1.92 4.32 -17.81
CA PHE A 34 -2.14 3.82 -16.45
C PHE A 34 -0.83 3.39 -15.81
N VAL A 35 -0.77 3.47 -14.49
CA VAL A 35 0.26 2.80 -13.69
C VAL A 35 -0.39 1.63 -12.98
N PHE A 36 0.14 0.43 -13.19
CA PHE A 36 -0.28 -0.78 -12.51
C PHE A 36 0.77 -1.15 -11.47
N THR A 37 0.36 -1.29 -10.21
CA THR A 37 1.22 -1.80 -9.16
C THR A 37 1.10 -3.32 -9.07
N SER A 38 2.22 -3.97 -8.73
CA SER A 38 2.18 -5.33 -8.16
C SER A 38 1.61 -5.27 -6.74
N GLY A 39 1.34 -6.42 -6.12
CA GLY A 39 0.89 -6.49 -4.73
C GLY A 39 1.88 -5.80 -3.78
N GLN A 40 1.36 -4.91 -2.94
CA GLN A 40 2.13 -4.19 -1.93
C GLN A 40 1.74 -4.70 -0.54
N LEU A 41 2.75 -4.89 0.30
CA LEU A 41 2.62 -5.45 1.64
C LEU A 41 3.06 -4.41 2.68
N PRO A 42 2.72 -4.59 3.96
CA PRO A 42 3.14 -3.70 5.04
C PRO A 42 4.62 -3.88 5.40
N PHE A 43 5.51 -3.57 4.46
CA PHE A 43 6.94 -3.50 4.71
C PHE A 43 7.31 -2.16 5.33
N VAL A 44 8.13 -2.19 6.37
CA VAL A 44 8.81 -1.02 6.95
C VAL A 44 10.29 -1.37 7.04
N ASP A 45 11.15 -0.53 6.47
CA ASP A 45 12.60 -0.75 6.41
C ASP A 45 13.00 -2.14 5.85
N GLY A 46 12.22 -2.64 4.89
CA GLY A 46 12.44 -3.94 4.24
C GLY A 46 11.98 -5.15 5.06
N VAL A 47 11.36 -4.93 6.22
CA VAL A 47 10.82 -5.99 7.09
C VAL A 47 9.30 -6.01 7.02
N LEU A 48 8.72 -7.19 6.82
CA LEU A 48 7.27 -7.38 6.86
C LEU A 48 6.84 -7.30 8.34
N VAL A 49 6.12 -6.24 8.71
CA VAL A 49 5.92 -5.90 10.13
C VAL A 49 4.91 -6.80 10.86
N ALA A 50 4.06 -7.50 10.13
CA ALA A 50 3.11 -8.46 10.70
C ALA A 50 2.74 -9.54 9.68
N THR A 51 2.38 -10.72 10.19
CA THR A 51 1.81 -11.84 9.42
C THR A 51 0.72 -12.51 10.24
N GLY A 52 -0.28 -13.06 9.57
CA GLY A 52 -1.41 -13.73 10.23
C GLY A 52 -2.74 -13.41 9.56
N LYS A 53 -3.82 -13.94 10.12
CA LYS A 53 -5.18 -13.71 9.65
C LYS A 53 -5.89 -12.69 10.54
N VAL A 54 -6.59 -11.74 9.92
CA VAL A 54 -7.43 -10.78 10.61
C VAL A 54 -8.64 -11.49 11.24
N GLY A 55 -8.90 -11.18 12.51
CA GLY A 55 -9.86 -11.91 13.33
C GLY A 55 -9.29 -13.20 13.94
N GLY A 56 -7.98 -13.43 13.76
CA GLY A 56 -7.21 -14.49 14.39
C GLY A 56 -5.98 -13.87 15.07
N GLU A 57 -4.80 -14.05 14.46
CA GLU A 57 -3.53 -13.54 14.96
C GLU A 57 -3.41 -12.01 14.88
N VAL A 58 -4.14 -11.38 13.96
CA VAL A 58 -4.10 -9.93 13.72
C VAL A 58 -5.46 -9.31 14.07
N GLY A 59 -5.44 -8.22 14.84
CA GLY A 59 -6.64 -7.45 15.17
C GLY A 59 -7.14 -6.60 13.99
N ALA A 60 -8.42 -6.22 13.98
CA ALA A 60 -8.98 -5.39 12.89
C ALA A 60 -8.34 -3.98 12.83
N GLU A 61 -8.15 -3.34 13.98
CA GLU A 61 -7.48 -2.03 14.09
C GLU A 61 -6.00 -2.10 13.67
N GLU A 62 -5.30 -3.16 14.08
CA GLU A 62 -3.93 -3.41 13.62
C GLU A 62 -3.89 -3.62 12.10
N ALA A 63 -4.82 -4.39 11.55
CA ALA A 63 -4.93 -4.63 10.13
C ALA A 63 -5.22 -3.34 9.33
N TYR A 64 -5.97 -2.39 9.88
CA TYR A 64 -6.18 -1.07 9.31
C TYR A 64 -4.83 -0.33 9.16
N GLU A 65 -4.02 -0.28 10.22
CA GLU A 65 -2.70 0.36 10.15
C GLU A 65 -1.75 -0.37 9.18
N LEU A 66 -1.83 -1.72 9.11
CA LEU A 66 -1.08 -2.49 8.13
C LEU A 66 -1.53 -2.18 6.68
N ALA A 67 -2.83 -2.00 6.44
CA ALA A 67 -3.35 -1.58 5.14
C ALA A 67 -2.84 -0.19 4.75
N ARG A 68 -2.78 0.75 5.71
CA ARG A 68 -2.20 2.09 5.52
C ARG A 68 -0.73 2.03 5.08
N ILE A 69 0.08 1.19 5.71
CA ILE A 69 1.48 0.99 5.33
C ILE A 69 1.57 0.39 3.93
N ALA A 70 0.74 -0.61 3.61
CA ALA A 70 0.70 -1.21 2.27
C ALA A 70 0.29 -0.19 1.20
N ALA A 71 -0.68 0.69 1.49
CA ALA A 71 -1.10 1.77 0.62
C ALA A 71 0.03 2.78 0.39
N LEU A 72 0.77 3.15 1.42
CA LEU A 72 1.92 4.04 1.32
C LEU A 72 3.06 3.42 0.48
N ASN A 73 3.29 2.11 0.61
CA ASN A 73 4.21 1.37 -0.25
C ASN A 73 3.74 1.34 -1.72
N ALA A 74 2.42 1.31 -1.97
CA ALA A 74 1.88 1.46 -3.31
C ALA A 74 2.13 2.84 -3.91
N VAL A 75 2.01 3.90 -3.12
CA VAL A 75 2.39 5.25 -3.55
C VAL A 75 3.88 5.29 -3.92
N ALA A 76 4.77 4.71 -3.11
CA ALA A 76 6.19 4.60 -3.45
C ALA A 76 6.42 3.83 -4.76
N ALA A 77 5.73 2.70 -4.96
CA ALA A 77 5.83 1.93 -6.19
C ALA A 77 5.39 2.73 -7.43
N VAL A 78 4.32 3.51 -7.34
CA VAL A 78 3.90 4.43 -8.42
C VAL A 78 4.97 5.49 -8.67
N GLY A 79 5.48 6.13 -7.62
CA GLY A 79 6.56 7.13 -7.70
C GLY A 79 7.89 6.61 -8.23
N SER A 80 8.04 5.29 -8.38
CA SER A 80 9.22 4.66 -8.98
C SER A 80 9.21 4.66 -10.51
N VAL A 81 8.05 4.86 -11.13
CA VAL A 81 7.87 4.81 -12.59
C VAL A 81 7.34 6.11 -13.19
N VAL A 82 6.79 7.01 -12.38
CA VAL A 82 6.28 8.34 -12.78
C VAL A 82 6.49 9.35 -11.65
N ASP A 83 6.39 10.65 -11.94
CA ASP A 83 6.21 11.64 -10.88
C ASP A 83 4.82 11.49 -10.26
N LEU A 84 4.73 11.57 -8.93
CA LEU A 84 3.46 11.47 -8.21
C LEU A 84 2.52 12.63 -8.52
N ASP A 85 3.05 13.80 -8.86
CA ASP A 85 2.24 14.97 -9.24
C ASP A 85 1.63 14.83 -10.65
N ASP A 86 2.12 13.89 -11.48
CA ASP A 86 1.53 13.56 -12.79
C ASP A 86 0.32 12.60 -12.67
N VAL A 87 0.08 12.03 -11.48
CA VAL A 87 -1.04 11.10 -11.25
C VAL A 87 -2.35 11.88 -11.13
N VAL A 88 -3.19 11.76 -12.16
CA VAL A 88 -4.47 12.48 -12.23
C VAL A 88 -5.50 11.94 -11.23
N GLN A 89 -5.57 10.61 -11.06
CA GLN A 89 -6.55 9.96 -10.17
C GLN A 89 -6.21 8.47 -9.93
N VAL A 90 -6.68 7.93 -8.81
CA VAL A 90 -6.68 6.49 -8.54
C VAL A 90 -8.03 5.91 -8.97
N VAL A 91 -8.06 5.24 -10.12
CA VAL A 91 -9.31 4.68 -10.70
C VAL A 91 -9.73 3.35 -10.08
N LYS A 92 -8.81 2.65 -9.39
CA LYS A 92 -9.04 1.35 -8.78
C LYS A 92 -8.11 1.13 -7.60
N VAL A 93 -8.67 0.63 -6.50
CA VAL A 93 -7.93 0.09 -5.37
C VAL A 93 -8.40 -1.35 -5.16
N GLY A 94 -7.46 -2.29 -5.07
CA GLY A 94 -7.75 -3.69 -4.76
C GLY A 94 -7.00 -4.08 -3.48
N VAL A 95 -7.74 -4.44 -2.44
CA VAL A 95 -7.18 -4.82 -1.14
C VAL A 95 -7.51 -6.28 -0.86
N PHE A 96 -6.48 -7.07 -0.56
CA PHE A 96 -6.61 -8.47 -0.18
C PHE A 96 -6.31 -8.63 1.30
N VAL A 97 -7.31 -9.04 2.08
CA VAL A 97 -7.20 -9.19 3.54
C VAL A 97 -7.17 -10.67 3.89
N ALA A 98 -6.03 -11.17 4.37
CA ALA A 98 -5.93 -12.51 4.93
C ALA A 98 -6.86 -12.60 6.16
N SER A 99 -7.94 -13.36 6.06
CA SER A 99 -9.04 -13.33 7.04
C SER A 99 -9.22 -14.69 7.73
N ALA A 100 -9.45 -14.68 9.04
CA ALA A 100 -9.83 -15.87 9.78
C ALA A 100 -11.27 -16.28 9.44
N SER A 101 -11.63 -17.53 9.73
CA SER A 101 -13.00 -17.99 9.55
C SER A 101 -13.95 -17.13 10.40
N GLY A 102 -15.01 -16.61 9.78
CA GLY A 102 -15.99 -15.75 10.44
C GLY A 102 -15.66 -14.25 10.46
N PHE A 103 -14.46 -13.83 10.03
CA PHE A 103 -14.16 -12.41 9.89
C PHE A 103 -14.78 -11.84 8.60
N THR A 104 -15.59 -10.79 8.74
CA THR A 104 -16.29 -10.11 7.63
C THR A 104 -16.07 -8.60 7.62
N GLY A 105 -15.07 -8.11 8.36
CA GLY A 105 -14.75 -6.69 8.52
C GLY A 105 -13.74 -6.15 7.50
N GLN A 106 -13.51 -6.84 6.39
CA GLN A 106 -12.51 -6.46 5.37
C GLN A 106 -12.68 -5.02 4.84
N PRO A 107 -13.91 -4.49 4.64
CA PRO A 107 -14.08 -3.10 4.21
C PRO A 107 -13.50 -2.08 5.20
N GLY A 108 -13.58 -2.37 6.51
CA GLY A 108 -13.00 -1.54 7.55
C GLY A 108 -11.47 -1.54 7.47
N VAL A 109 -10.86 -2.72 7.30
CA VAL A 109 -9.42 -2.87 7.10
C VAL A 109 -8.95 -2.12 5.84
N ALA A 110 -9.70 -2.24 4.74
CA ALA A 110 -9.34 -1.64 3.45
C ALA A 110 -9.42 -0.10 3.41
N ASN A 111 -10.00 0.54 4.44
CA ASN A 111 -9.99 2.00 4.57
C ASN A 111 -8.67 2.56 5.09
N GLY A 112 -7.78 1.68 5.58
CA GLY A 112 -6.44 2.02 6.05
C GLY A 112 -5.54 2.55 4.95
#